data_AF-A0A0A9WTU9-F1
#
_entry.id   AF-A0A0A9WTU9-F1
#
_cell.length_a   1.000
_cell.length_b   1.000
_cell.length_c   1.000
_cell.angle_alpha   90.00
_cell.angle_beta   90.00
_cell.angle_gamma   90.00
#
_symmetry.space_group_name_H-M   'P 1'
#
loop_
_entity.id
_entity.type
_entity.pdbx_description
1 polymer ?
#
loop_
_entity_poly.entity_id
_entity_poly.type
_entity_poly.pdbx_seq_one_letter_code
_entity_poly.pdbx_strand_id
1 'polypeptide(L)'
;HTHTHSHIRTGKLQEARTLCSAVLQQHSQEPIPSELVEQFRKLLHNIDERCRQVTSAHTTRQRELIVERKERQDCEDAIIRTLQRRNIVVSTTPIFKNLNVLCPAKLYLDANRRLHWPILFLYPDVGHTDYLADCSEDVLLRDVATTLYAWDREPAPWDVQRTYNAMSVEFYVPIPGQSPSSNTPETTVLLQFDRSLSHTLRYLCSKGYQIPVIPVFYVRLQCSTS
;
A
#
# COMPACT_ATOMS: atom_id res chain seq x y z
N HIS A 1 0.73 -19.10 15.05
CA HIS A 1 1.65 -19.60 16.09
C HIS A 1 1.62 -18.82 17.41
N THR A 2 1.56 -17.47 17.41
CA THR A 2 1.53 -16.67 18.67
C THR A 2 0.25 -16.83 19.49
N HIS A 3 -0.92 -16.95 18.85
CA HIS A 3 -2.21 -17.15 19.52
C HIS A 3 -2.30 -18.49 20.28
N THR A 4 -1.68 -19.55 19.73
CA THR A 4 -1.64 -20.88 20.35
C THR A 4 -0.75 -20.86 21.59
N HIS A 5 0.41 -20.21 21.52
CA HIS A 5 1.30 -20.06 22.67
C HIS A 5 0.72 -19.18 23.79
N SER A 6 -0.01 -18.11 23.46
CA SER A 6 -0.67 -17.28 24.47
C SER A 6 -1.80 -18.04 25.18
N HIS A 7 -2.64 -18.79 24.44
CA HIS A 7 -3.71 -19.60 25.02
C HIS A 7 -3.19 -20.71 25.93
N ILE A 8 -2.14 -21.42 25.52
CA ILE A 8 -1.49 -22.46 26.35
C ILE A 8 -0.91 -21.83 27.63
N ARG A 9 -0.33 -20.63 27.54
CA ARG A 9 0.25 -19.93 28.69
C ARG A 9 -0.81 -19.40 29.66
N THR A 10 -1.92 -18.87 29.16
CA THR A 10 -3.07 -18.47 29.99
C THR A 10 -3.77 -19.66 30.64
N GLY A 11 -3.90 -20.80 29.93
CA GLY A 11 -4.49 -22.02 30.47
C GLY A 11 -3.68 -22.58 31.66
N LYS A 12 -2.35 -22.70 31.49
CA LYS A 12 -1.46 -23.16 32.58
C LYS A 12 -1.45 -22.24 33.80
N LEU A 13 -1.57 -20.92 33.60
CA LEU A 13 -1.67 -19.96 34.70
C LEU A 13 -3.00 -20.08 35.45
N GLN A 14 -4.11 -20.32 34.74
CA GLN A 14 -5.42 -20.52 35.35
C GLN A 14 -5.52 -21.85 36.12
N GLU A 15 -4.90 -22.92 35.59
CA GLU A 15 -4.75 -24.19 36.30
C GLU A 15 -3.93 -24.02 37.58
N ALA A 16 -2.78 -23.35 37.52
CA ALA A 16 -1.94 -23.08 38.69
C ALA A 16 -2.67 -22.26 39.77
N ARG A 17 -3.46 -21.27 39.35
CA ARG A 17 -4.32 -20.46 40.22
C ARG A 17 -5.35 -21.33 40.95
N THR A 18 -6.00 -22.22 40.20
CA THR A 18 -7.04 -23.12 40.72
C THR A 18 -6.45 -24.10 41.76
N LEU A 19 -5.29 -24.70 41.45
CA LEU A 19 -4.58 -25.60 42.36
C LEU A 19 -4.13 -24.89 43.64
N CYS A 20 -3.54 -23.69 43.54
CA CYS A 20 -3.12 -22.93 44.72
C CYS A 20 -4.31 -22.50 45.59
N SER A 21 -5.45 -22.11 44.98
CA SER A 21 -6.66 -21.80 45.73
C SER A 21 -7.25 -23.02 46.44
N ALA A 22 -7.19 -24.20 45.83
CA ALA A 22 -7.71 -25.43 46.41
C ALA A 22 -6.92 -25.86 47.65
N VAL A 23 -5.58 -25.73 47.63
CA VAL A 23 -4.72 -26.03 48.79
C VAL A 23 -5.04 -25.12 49.98
N LEU A 24 -5.31 -23.83 49.74
CA LEU A 24 -5.70 -22.89 50.79
C LEU A 24 -7.11 -23.11 51.34
N GLN A 25 -7.97 -23.82 50.61
CA GLN A 25 -9.34 -24.16 50.99
C GLN A 25 -9.46 -25.57 51.61
N GLN A 26 -8.41 -26.39 51.58
CA GLN A 26 -8.43 -27.71 52.20
C GLN A 26 -8.55 -27.60 53.73
N HIS A 27 -9.62 -28.17 54.28
CA HIS A 27 -9.72 -28.47 55.70
C HIS A 27 -9.17 -29.88 55.97
N SER A 28 -7.86 -29.99 56.16
CA SER A 28 -7.21 -31.22 56.63
C SER A 28 -7.26 -31.33 58.17
N GLN A 29 -7.23 -32.57 58.69
CA GLN A 29 -7.17 -32.87 60.13
C GLN A 29 -5.86 -32.39 60.79
N GLU A 30 -4.79 -32.17 60.01
CA GLU A 30 -3.56 -31.53 60.47
C GLU A 30 -3.48 -30.07 60.00
N PRO A 31 -3.15 -29.12 60.89
CA PRO A 31 -3.03 -27.72 60.54
C PRO A 31 -1.78 -27.50 59.67
N ILE A 32 -1.97 -26.90 58.50
CA ILE A 32 -0.89 -26.51 57.61
C ILE A 32 0.03 -25.52 58.35
N PRO A 33 1.37 -25.70 58.33
CA PRO A 33 2.30 -24.75 58.94
C PRO A 33 2.07 -23.32 58.42
N SER A 34 2.00 -22.34 59.33
CA SER A 34 1.69 -20.94 59.00
C SER A 34 2.61 -20.34 57.93
N GLU A 35 3.89 -20.71 57.95
CA GLU A 35 4.90 -20.30 56.96
C GLU A 35 4.53 -20.79 55.55
N LEU A 36 4.04 -22.02 55.42
CA LEU A 36 3.65 -22.61 54.14
C LEU A 36 2.38 -21.95 53.60
N VAL A 37 1.41 -21.64 54.48
CA VAL A 37 0.20 -20.88 54.12
C VAL A 37 0.57 -19.50 53.55
N GLU A 38 1.53 -18.82 54.18
CA GLU A 38 1.98 -17.51 53.72
C GLU A 38 2.72 -17.58 52.37
N GLN A 39 3.51 -18.63 52.14
CA GLN A 39 4.12 -18.90 50.83
C GLN A 39 3.07 -19.15 49.74
N PHE A 40 2.01 -19.92 50.02
CA PHE A 40 0.91 -20.14 49.07
C PHE A 40 0.12 -18.86 48.77
N ARG A 41 -0.10 -17.98 49.75
CA ARG A 41 -0.73 -16.67 49.52
C ARG A 41 0.12 -15.78 48.60
N LYS A 42 1.43 -15.71 48.83
CA LYS A 42 2.37 -14.97 47.96
C LYS A 42 2.37 -15.54 46.54
N LEU A 43 2.38 -16.88 46.41
CA LEU A 43 2.32 -17.55 45.12
C LEU A 43 1.01 -17.24 44.37
N LEU A 44 -0.13 -17.32 45.06
CA LEU A 44 -1.45 -16.99 44.47
C LEU A 44 -1.49 -15.54 43.99
N HIS A 45 -0.98 -14.59 44.79
CA HIS A 45 -0.91 -13.19 44.41
C HIS A 45 -0.09 -12.97 43.13
N ASN A 46 1.09 -13.59 43.04
CA ASN A 46 1.94 -13.52 41.86
C ASN A 46 1.28 -14.14 40.62
N ILE A 47 0.55 -15.25 40.79
CA ILE A 47 -0.20 -15.89 39.71
C ILE A 47 -1.33 -14.97 39.24
N ASP A 48 -2.11 -14.40 40.16
CA ASP A 48 -3.20 -13.47 39.84
C ASP A 48 -2.69 -12.21 39.12
N GLU A 49 -1.58 -11.63 39.60
CA GLU A 49 -0.95 -10.48 38.95
C GLU A 49 -0.51 -10.81 37.53
N ARG A 50 0.12 -11.97 37.33
CA ARG A 50 0.57 -12.43 36.03
C ARG A 50 -0.59 -12.77 35.09
N CYS A 51 -1.70 -13.31 35.61
CA CYS A 51 -2.95 -13.50 34.86
C CYS A 51 -3.53 -12.16 34.39
N ARG A 52 -3.56 -11.14 35.27
CA ARG A 52 -4.00 -9.78 34.92
C ARG A 52 -3.12 -9.17 33.84
N GLN A 53 -1.80 -9.22 34.00
CA GLN A 53 -0.84 -8.67 33.05
C GLN A 53 -0.94 -9.31 31.66
N VAL A 54 -1.07 -10.64 31.59
CA VAL A 54 -1.20 -11.36 30.31
C VAL A 54 -2.53 -11.02 29.62
N THR A 55 -3.62 -10.98 30.38
CA THR A 55 -4.94 -10.61 29.85
C THR A 55 -4.94 -9.16 29.35
N SER A 56 -4.43 -8.21 30.13
CA SER A 56 -4.37 -6.80 29.74
C SER A 56 -3.50 -6.60 28.51
N ALA A 57 -2.32 -7.24 28.44
CA ALA A 57 -1.44 -7.16 27.27
C ALA A 57 -2.10 -7.75 26.01
N HIS A 58 -2.82 -8.86 26.15
CA HIS A 58 -3.55 -9.46 25.03
C HIS A 58 -4.68 -8.54 24.53
N THR A 59 -5.48 -8.00 25.44
CA THR A 59 -6.56 -7.06 25.11
C THR A 59 -6.02 -5.78 24.46
N THR A 60 -4.93 -5.20 24.97
CA THR A 60 -4.29 -4.02 24.37
C THR A 60 -3.82 -4.31 22.95
N ARG A 61 -3.11 -5.42 22.73
CA ARG A 61 -2.65 -5.81 21.39
C ARG A 61 -3.80 -6.05 20.41
N GLN A 62 -4.89 -6.66 20.85
CA GLN A 62 -6.07 -6.84 20.01
C GLN A 62 -6.71 -5.49 19.63
N ARG A 63 -6.80 -4.54 20.57
CA ARG A 63 -7.31 -3.19 20.31
C ARG A 63 -6.43 -2.45 19.30
N GLU A 64 -5.11 -2.49 19.46
CA GLU A 64 -4.16 -1.89 18.52
C GLU A 64 -4.33 -2.45 17.10
N LEU A 65 -4.46 -3.77 16.94
CA LEU A 65 -4.69 -4.40 15.63
C LEU A 65 -6.02 -3.98 14.99
N ILE A 66 -7.07 -3.78 15.80
CA ILE A 66 -8.37 -3.29 15.31
C ILE A 66 -8.25 -1.84 14.85
N VAL A 67 -7.59 -0.99 15.63
CA VAL A 67 -7.34 0.41 15.29
C VAL A 67 -6.52 0.51 14.01
N GLU A 68 -5.40 -0.22 13.90
CA GLU A 68 -4.54 -0.23 12.71
C GLU A 68 -5.29 -0.68 11.45
N ARG A 69 -6.12 -1.73 11.55
CA ARG A 69 -6.97 -2.17 10.43
C ARG A 69 -7.99 -1.11 10.03
N LYS A 70 -8.61 -0.46 11.02
CA LYS A 70 -9.57 0.62 10.78
C LYS A 70 -8.90 1.81 10.12
N GLU A 71 -7.73 2.23 10.60
CA GLU A 71 -6.95 3.33 10.01
C GLU A 71 -6.56 3.03 8.55
N ARG A 72 -6.12 1.81 8.25
CA ARG A 72 -5.84 1.38 6.86
C ARG A 72 -7.08 1.47 5.98
N GLN A 73 -8.22 0.95 6.45
CA GLN A 73 -9.48 1.04 5.71
C GLN A 73 -9.91 2.49 5.50
N ASP A 74 -9.83 3.32 6.53
CA ASP A 74 -10.20 4.73 6.46
C ASP A 74 -9.30 5.50 5.46
N CYS A 75 -8.02 5.11 5.34
CA CYS A 75 -7.09 5.62 4.33
C CYS A 75 -7.47 5.18 2.91
N GLU A 76 -7.73 3.88 2.69
CA GLU A 76 -8.17 3.34 1.40
C GLU A 76 -9.47 4.00 0.93
N ASP A 77 -10.45 4.12 1.83
CA ASP A 77 -11.72 4.79 1.55
C ASP A 77 -11.52 6.28 1.22
N ALA A 78 -10.56 6.94 1.88
CA ALA A 78 -10.23 8.34 1.59
C ALA A 78 -9.64 8.49 0.19
N ILE A 79 -8.80 7.55 -0.27
CA ILE A 79 -8.29 7.51 -1.64
C ILE A 79 -9.44 7.34 -2.62
N ILE A 80 -10.31 6.34 -2.42
CA ILE A 80 -11.46 6.06 -3.29
C ILE A 80 -12.36 7.30 -3.43
N ARG A 81 -12.74 7.92 -2.30
CA ARG A 81 -13.54 9.16 -2.30
C ARG A 81 -12.86 10.29 -3.06
N THR A 82 -11.53 10.37 -2.99
CA THR A 82 -10.76 11.42 -3.66
C THR A 82 -10.67 11.21 -5.16
N LEU A 83 -10.46 9.97 -5.61
CA LEU A 83 -10.52 9.59 -7.03
C LEU A 83 -11.89 9.91 -7.63
N GLN A 84 -12.97 9.55 -6.93
CA GLN A 84 -14.34 9.85 -7.32
C GLN A 84 -14.58 11.36 -7.47
N ARG A 85 -14.21 12.16 -6.45
CA ARG A 85 -14.34 13.63 -6.50
C ARG A 85 -13.57 14.26 -7.65
N ARG A 86 -12.49 13.62 -8.12
CA ARG A 86 -11.65 14.11 -9.22
C ARG A 86 -12.02 13.52 -10.58
N ASN A 87 -13.06 12.69 -10.66
CA ASN A 87 -13.49 11.98 -11.87
C ASN A 87 -12.35 11.14 -12.49
N ILE A 88 -11.58 10.46 -11.64
CA ILE A 88 -10.50 9.55 -12.06
C ILE A 88 -10.96 8.12 -11.81
N VAL A 89 -10.90 7.29 -12.86
CA VAL A 89 -11.32 5.89 -12.83
C VAL A 89 -10.10 4.98 -12.88
N VAL A 90 -9.97 4.15 -11.84
CA VAL A 90 -8.90 3.14 -11.71
C VAL A 90 -9.53 1.76 -11.81
N SER A 91 -8.98 0.91 -12.67
CA SER A 91 -9.31 -0.51 -12.80
C SER A 91 -8.53 -1.35 -11.80
N THR A 92 -9.13 -2.45 -11.36
CA THR A 92 -8.46 -3.48 -10.54
C THR A 92 -7.60 -4.43 -11.36
N THR A 93 -7.72 -4.38 -12.70
CA THR A 93 -6.95 -5.23 -13.61
C THR A 93 -5.65 -4.53 -13.99
N PRO A 94 -4.48 -5.10 -13.65
CA PRO A 94 -3.20 -4.52 -14.04
C PRO A 94 -2.94 -4.73 -15.54
N ILE A 95 -2.09 -3.88 -16.13
CA ILE A 95 -1.71 -3.99 -17.54
C ILE A 95 -0.88 -5.26 -17.83
N PHE A 96 -0.15 -5.77 -16.83
CA PHE A 96 0.53 -7.05 -16.89
C PHE A 96 0.54 -7.74 -15.53
N LYS A 97 0.61 -9.08 -15.52
CA LYS A 97 0.41 -9.92 -14.32
C LYS A 97 1.38 -9.60 -13.18
N ASN A 98 2.61 -9.21 -13.50
CA ASN A 98 3.69 -8.99 -12.52
C ASN A 98 3.90 -7.51 -12.17
N LEU A 99 2.89 -6.65 -12.40
CA LEU A 99 3.00 -5.21 -12.16
C LEU A 99 3.44 -4.86 -10.74
N ASN A 100 2.92 -5.54 -9.73
CA ASN A 100 3.29 -5.29 -8.33
C ASN A 100 4.75 -5.65 -7.99
N VAL A 101 5.38 -6.53 -8.78
CA VAL A 101 6.80 -6.89 -8.61
C VAL A 101 7.69 -5.83 -9.25
N LEU A 102 7.30 -5.33 -10.43
CA LEU A 102 8.05 -4.31 -11.17
C LEU A 102 7.85 -2.91 -10.57
N CYS A 103 6.67 -2.63 -10.04
CA CYS A 103 6.24 -1.34 -9.51
C CYS A 103 5.62 -1.54 -8.12
N PRO A 104 6.43 -1.63 -7.04
CA PRO A 104 5.95 -2.01 -5.71
C PRO A 104 5.24 -0.89 -4.94
N ALA A 105 5.46 0.39 -5.29
CA ALA A 105 4.80 1.50 -4.61
C ALA A 105 3.31 1.55 -4.96
N LYS A 106 2.51 2.10 -4.04
CA LYS A 106 1.05 2.19 -4.15
C LYS A 106 0.62 3.64 -4.17
N LEU A 107 -0.53 3.89 -4.79
CA LEU A 107 -1.23 5.17 -4.67
C LEU A 107 -1.52 5.48 -3.20
N TYR A 108 -1.19 6.69 -2.75
CA TYR A 108 -1.48 7.13 -1.39
C TYR A 108 -1.90 8.61 -1.33
N LEU A 109 -2.42 9.05 -0.18
CA LEU A 109 -2.72 10.45 0.11
C LEU A 109 -1.67 11.01 1.06
N ASP A 110 -1.13 12.18 0.76
CA ASP A 110 -0.28 12.93 1.68
C ASP A 110 -1.09 13.65 2.78
N ALA A 111 -0.39 14.37 3.66
CA ALA A 111 -1.00 15.15 4.72
C ALA A 111 -1.94 16.26 4.21
N ASN A 112 -1.74 16.74 2.98
CA ASN A 112 -2.53 17.79 2.33
C ASN A 112 -3.67 17.22 1.46
N ARG A 113 -3.96 15.91 1.54
CA ARG A 113 -4.95 15.21 0.70
C ARG A 113 -4.64 15.27 -0.81
N ARG A 114 -3.36 15.38 -1.16
CA ARG A 114 -2.87 15.21 -2.53
C ARG A 114 -2.58 13.73 -2.78
N LEU A 115 -2.96 13.25 -3.96
CA LEU A 115 -2.66 11.89 -4.41
C LEU A 115 -1.22 11.83 -4.90
N HIS A 116 -0.53 10.79 -4.48
CA HIS A 116 0.81 10.46 -4.94
C HIS A 116 0.76 9.15 -5.72
N TRP A 117 1.14 9.22 -6.99
CA TRP A 117 1.00 8.15 -7.96
C TRP A 117 2.36 7.50 -8.25
N PRO A 118 2.49 6.17 -8.13
CA PRO A 118 3.46 5.44 -8.94
C PRO A 118 3.10 5.56 -10.43
N ILE A 119 4.07 5.76 -11.30
CA ILE A 119 3.86 5.88 -12.76
C ILE A 119 4.84 4.96 -13.48
N LEU A 120 4.35 4.23 -14.46
CA LEU A 120 5.14 3.40 -15.36
C LEU A 120 5.25 4.04 -16.75
N PHE A 121 6.46 4.09 -17.28
CA PHE A 121 6.76 4.54 -18.63
C PHE A 121 7.17 3.34 -19.47
N LEU A 122 6.55 3.17 -20.64
CA LEU A 122 6.86 2.11 -21.59
C LEU A 122 7.53 2.73 -22.83
N TYR A 123 8.62 2.13 -23.29
CA TYR A 123 9.34 2.51 -24.51
C TYR A 123 9.25 1.35 -25.52
N PRO A 124 8.17 1.25 -26.32
CA PRO A 124 7.92 0.08 -27.17
C PRO A 124 9.01 -0.16 -28.21
N ASP A 125 9.56 0.92 -28.79
CA ASP A 125 10.53 0.86 -29.88
C ASP A 125 11.85 0.16 -29.48
N VAL A 126 12.20 0.24 -28.19
CA VAL A 126 13.43 -0.32 -27.63
C VAL A 126 13.18 -1.43 -26.60
N GLY A 127 11.91 -1.74 -26.31
CA GLY A 127 11.54 -2.81 -25.36
C GLY A 127 11.93 -2.53 -23.91
N HIS A 128 11.98 -1.26 -23.50
CA HIS A 128 12.38 -0.86 -22.14
C HIS A 128 11.24 -0.19 -21.36
N THR A 129 11.44 -0.02 -20.05
CA THR A 129 10.52 0.65 -19.15
C THR A 129 11.25 1.51 -18.12
N ASP A 130 10.61 2.59 -17.68
CA ASP A 130 11.02 3.37 -16.52
C ASP A 130 9.91 3.44 -15.48
N TYR A 131 10.30 3.61 -14.22
CA TYR A 131 9.38 3.64 -13.10
C TYR A 131 9.64 4.83 -12.18
N LEU A 132 8.61 5.65 -11.98
CA LEU A 132 8.60 6.72 -11.00
C LEU A 132 7.73 6.27 -9.81
N ALA A 133 8.36 6.01 -8.67
CA ALA A 133 7.67 5.44 -7.51
C ALA A 133 6.72 6.41 -6.80
N ASP A 134 6.99 7.71 -6.90
CA ASP A 134 6.25 8.75 -6.21
C ASP A 134 6.15 10.02 -7.06
N CYS A 135 4.93 10.35 -7.50
CA CYS A 135 4.62 11.56 -8.25
C CYS A 135 3.35 12.21 -7.71
N SER A 136 3.47 13.42 -7.15
CA SER A 136 2.30 14.17 -6.71
C SER A 136 1.43 14.53 -7.92
N GLU A 137 0.11 14.43 -7.76
CA GLU A 137 -0.85 14.68 -8.83
C GLU A 137 -0.83 16.13 -9.38
N ASP A 138 -0.25 17.05 -8.63
CA ASP A 138 -0.16 18.47 -9.00
C ASP A 138 1.05 18.77 -9.88
N VAL A 139 2.00 17.83 -10.00
CA VAL A 139 3.19 17.97 -10.84
C VAL A 139 2.79 18.02 -12.31
N LEU A 140 3.41 18.94 -13.07
CA LEU A 140 3.22 19.03 -14.52
C LEU A 140 3.94 17.89 -15.23
N LEU A 141 3.37 17.36 -16.31
CA LEU A 141 4.02 16.31 -17.08
C LEU A 141 5.38 16.74 -17.66
N ARG A 142 5.57 18.03 -17.94
CA ARG A 142 6.89 18.58 -18.30
C ARG A 142 7.93 18.36 -17.21
N ASP A 143 7.57 18.56 -15.95
CA ASP A 143 8.48 18.41 -14.81
C ASP A 143 8.79 16.93 -14.58
N VAL A 144 7.81 16.05 -14.81
CA VAL A 144 8.02 14.59 -14.84
C VAL A 144 9.04 14.21 -15.90
N ALA A 145 8.87 14.67 -17.14
CA ALA A 145 9.83 14.41 -18.22
C ALA A 145 11.22 14.97 -17.90
N THR A 146 11.29 16.19 -17.38
CA THR A 146 12.56 16.82 -16.96
C THR A 146 13.27 16.01 -15.89
N THR A 147 12.52 15.41 -14.96
CA THR A 147 13.06 14.55 -13.90
C THR A 147 13.58 13.22 -14.43
N LEU A 148 12.86 12.59 -15.37
CA LEU A 148 13.28 11.33 -15.99
C LEU A 148 14.55 11.48 -16.81
N TYR A 149 14.65 12.57 -17.58
CA TYR A 149 15.74 12.81 -18.53
C TYR A 149 16.69 13.93 -18.07
N ALA A 150 16.82 14.13 -16.76
CA ALA A 150 17.71 15.14 -16.21
C ALA A 150 19.15 14.93 -16.72
N TRP A 151 19.80 15.99 -17.18
CA TRP A 151 21.10 15.91 -17.85
C TRP A 151 22.22 15.39 -16.92
N ASP A 152 22.06 15.61 -15.62
CA ASP A 152 22.98 15.21 -14.54
C ASP A 152 22.82 13.74 -14.12
N ARG A 153 21.77 13.04 -14.58
CA ARG A 153 21.66 11.58 -14.46
C ARG A 153 22.51 10.88 -15.50
N GLU A 154 23.13 9.77 -15.11
CA GLU A 154 23.77 8.84 -16.05
C GLU A 154 22.74 8.37 -17.10
N PRO A 155 23.08 8.37 -18.40
CA PRO A 155 22.17 7.89 -19.43
C PRO A 155 21.84 6.42 -19.19
N ALA A 156 20.62 6.02 -19.54
CA ALA A 156 20.27 4.62 -19.48
C ALA A 156 21.18 3.79 -20.43
N PRO A 157 21.53 2.54 -20.09
CA PRO A 157 22.40 1.71 -20.94
C PRO A 157 21.86 1.52 -22.37
N TRP A 158 20.55 1.66 -22.56
CA TRP A 158 19.88 1.56 -23.86
C TRP A 158 19.79 2.89 -24.62
N ASP A 159 20.10 4.03 -23.99
CA ASP A 159 20.10 5.37 -24.60
C ASP A 159 21.37 6.17 -24.27
N VAL A 160 22.53 5.58 -24.58
CA VAL A 160 23.85 6.21 -24.39
C VAL A 160 23.95 7.55 -25.12
N GLN A 161 23.22 7.70 -26.24
CA GLN A 161 23.20 8.91 -27.07
C GLN A 161 22.24 9.99 -26.57
N ARG A 162 21.46 9.74 -25.50
CA ARG A 162 20.43 10.66 -24.95
C ARG A 162 19.44 11.15 -26.00
N THR A 163 19.07 10.25 -26.90
CA THR A 163 18.05 10.51 -27.91
C THR A 163 16.70 10.77 -27.26
N TYR A 164 16.38 10.11 -26.14
CA TYR A 164 15.23 10.39 -25.30
C TYR A 164 15.58 11.48 -24.29
N ASN A 165 15.06 12.68 -24.51
CA ASN A 165 15.18 13.80 -23.59
C ASN A 165 13.87 14.59 -23.50
N ALA A 166 13.76 15.46 -22.49
CA ALA A 166 12.53 16.19 -22.20
C ALA A 166 11.98 17.04 -23.36
N MET A 167 12.81 17.35 -24.37
CA MET A 167 12.41 18.11 -25.57
C MET A 167 12.07 17.20 -26.75
N SER A 168 12.64 16.01 -26.84
CA SER A 168 12.48 15.10 -27.98
C SER A 168 11.41 14.03 -27.77
N VAL A 169 10.91 13.83 -26.55
CA VAL A 169 9.91 12.78 -26.27
C VAL A 169 8.48 13.29 -26.31
N GLU A 170 7.56 12.39 -26.63
CA GLU A 170 6.12 12.55 -26.41
C GLU A 170 5.63 11.45 -25.48
N PHE A 171 4.70 11.79 -24.60
CA PHE A 171 3.93 10.80 -23.86
C PHE A 171 2.58 10.59 -24.52
N TYR A 172 2.15 9.34 -24.63
CA TYR A 172 0.85 9.00 -25.19
C TYR A 172 0.22 7.81 -24.48
N VAL A 173 -1.08 7.66 -24.68
CA VAL A 173 -1.87 6.53 -24.18
C VAL A 173 -2.74 5.98 -25.31
N PRO A 174 -2.63 4.69 -25.65
CA PRO A 174 -3.62 4.02 -26.48
C PRO A 174 -4.88 3.76 -25.66
N ILE A 175 -6.03 4.19 -26.19
CA ILE A 175 -7.35 3.90 -25.64
C ILE A 175 -7.98 2.82 -26.54
N PRO A 176 -8.16 1.60 -26.01
CA PRO A 176 -8.80 0.52 -26.76
C PRO A 176 -10.19 0.94 -27.25
N GLY A 177 -10.56 0.53 -28.46
CA GLY A 177 -11.92 0.70 -28.98
C GLY A 177 -12.94 0.02 -28.07
N GLN A 178 -14.14 0.59 -27.96
CA GLN A 178 -15.22 0.01 -27.16
C GLN A 178 -15.78 -1.22 -27.88
N SER A 179 -15.29 -2.41 -27.52
CA SER A 179 -15.68 -3.74 -28.04
C SER A 179 -15.01 -4.19 -29.35
N PRO A 180 -14.57 -5.47 -29.46
CA PRO A 180 -14.09 -6.06 -30.70
C PRO A 180 -15.15 -6.13 -31.83
N SER A 181 -16.44 -5.94 -31.49
CA SER A 181 -17.54 -5.88 -32.46
C SER A 181 -17.80 -4.48 -33.01
N SER A 182 -17.18 -3.46 -32.42
CA SER A 182 -17.26 -2.08 -32.88
C SER A 182 -16.04 -1.78 -33.74
N ASN A 183 -16.24 -1.39 -34.99
CA ASN A 183 -15.18 -0.89 -35.88
C ASN A 183 -14.54 0.44 -35.40
N THR A 184 -14.70 0.81 -34.12
CA THR A 184 -14.05 1.98 -33.52
C THR A 184 -12.55 1.74 -33.46
N PRO A 185 -11.74 2.52 -34.19
CA PRO A 185 -10.29 2.37 -34.17
C PRO A 185 -9.74 2.66 -32.77
N GLU A 186 -8.66 1.98 -32.41
CA GLU A 186 -7.87 2.34 -31.23
C GLU A 186 -7.47 3.82 -31.34
N THR A 187 -7.81 4.60 -30.31
CA THR A 187 -7.53 6.03 -30.32
C THR A 187 -6.29 6.28 -29.49
N THR A 188 -5.26 6.87 -30.11
CA THR A 188 -4.08 7.32 -29.37
C THR A 188 -4.28 8.75 -28.89
N VAL A 189 -4.11 8.99 -27.60
CA VAL A 189 -4.16 10.33 -26.99
C VAL A 189 -2.74 10.78 -26.67
N LEU A 190 -2.29 11.87 -27.30
CA LEU A 190 -1.05 12.56 -26.93
C LEU A 190 -1.27 13.39 -25.67
N LEU A 191 -0.33 13.31 -24.72
CA LEU A 191 -0.44 14.00 -23.45
C LEU A 191 0.12 15.42 -23.54
N GLN A 192 -0.59 16.36 -22.93
CA GLN A 192 -0.19 17.76 -22.85
C GLN A 192 0.76 17.99 -21.68
N PHE A 193 1.97 18.48 -21.96
CA PHE A 193 3.04 18.62 -20.96
C PHE A 193 2.82 19.78 -19.98
N ASP A 194 1.98 20.74 -20.34
CA ASP A 194 1.58 21.90 -19.52
C ASP A 194 0.40 21.61 -18.56
N ARG A 195 -0.02 20.35 -18.46
CA ARG A 195 -1.07 19.90 -17.55
C ARG A 195 -0.48 19.13 -16.37
N SER A 196 -1.09 19.31 -15.21
CA SER A 196 -0.75 18.48 -14.05
C SER A 196 -1.21 17.04 -14.27
N LEU A 197 -0.58 16.10 -13.58
CA LEU A 197 -0.92 14.69 -13.63
C LEU A 197 -2.42 14.46 -13.36
N SER A 198 -2.99 15.11 -12.34
CA SER A 198 -4.42 15.01 -11.99
C SER A 198 -5.33 15.43 -13.16
N HIS A 199 -4.97 16.53 -13.85
CA HIS A 199 -5.71 17.00 -15.02
C HIS A 199 -5.61 16.03 -16.19
N THR A 200 -4.40 15.53 -16.48
CA THR A 200 -4.16 14.53 -17.52
C THR A 200 -4.96 13.26 -17.27
N LEU A 201 -4.89 12.69 -16.06
CA LEU A 201 -5.60 11.46 -15.72
C LEU A 201 -7.12 11.63 -15.82
N ARG A 202 -7.67 12.75 -15.32
CA ARG A 202 -9.08 13.09 -15.49
C ARG A 202 -9.48 13.18 -16.96
N TYR A 203 -8.67 13.85 -17.77
CA TYR A 203 -8.92 13.99 -19.20
C TYR A 203 -8.92 12.63 -19.91
N LEU A 204 -7.94 11.76 -19.62
CA LEU A 204 -7.90 10.40 -20.15
C LEU A 204 -9.15 9.60 -19.76
N CYS A 205 -9.57 9.66 -18.48
CA CYS A 205 -10.80 9.02 -18.04
C CYS A 205 -12.04 9.55 -18.76
N SER A 206 -12.10 10.85 -19.05
CA SER A 206 -13.18 11.44 -19.87
C SER A 206 -13.21 10.94 -21.32
N LYS A 207 -12.08 10.40 -21.82
CA LYS A 207 -11.96 9.75 -23.14
C LYS A 207 -12.22 8.24 -23.09
N GLY A 208 -12.60 7.70 -21.94
CA GLY A 208 -12.89 6.27 -21.76
C GLY A 208 -11.69 5.43 -21.30
N TYR A 209 -10.53 6.05 -21.02
CA TYR A 209 -9.39 5.33 -20.46
C TYR A 209 -9.62 4.96 -18.99
N GLN A 210 -9.39 3.70 -18.65
CA GLN A 210 -9.37 3.23 -17.26
C GLN A 210 -7.93 2.96 -16.85
N ILE A 211 -7.49 3.59 -15.76
CA ILE A 211 -6.10 3.46 -15.28
C ILE A 211 -5.88 2.03 -14.78
N PRO A 212 -4.94 1.23 -15.34
CA PRO A 212 -4.77 -0.17 -14.97
C PRO A 212 -3.95 -0.31 -13.69
N VAL A 213 -4.59 -0.06 -12.54
CA VAL A 213 -4.01 0.05 -11.19
C VAL A 213 -3.13 1.29 -11.00
N ILE A 214 -2.19 1.56 -11.91
CA ILE A 214 -1.33 2.75 -11.92
C ILE A 214 -1.32 3.40 -13.31
N PRO A 215 -1.05 4.71 -13.43
CA PRO A 215 -0.83 5.36 -14.71
C PRO A 215 0.30 4.70 -15.51
N VAL A 216 0.00 4.38 -16.77
CA VAL A 216 0.97 3.84 -17.72
C VAL A 216 1.03 4.78 -18.92
N PHE A 217 2.19 5.37 -19.16
CA PHE A 217 2.42 6.25 -20.29
C PHE A 217 3.39 5.61 -21.27
N TYR A 218 3.03 5.63 -22.54
CA TYR A 218 3.91 5.20 -23.61
C TYR A 218 4.75 6.38 -24.05
N VAL A 219 6.03 6.12 -24.30
CA VAL A 219 7.00 7.12 -24.69
C VAL A 219 7.53 6.78 -26.06
N ARG A 220 7.61 7.80 -26.91
CA ARG A 220 8.26 7.73 -28.23
C ARG A 220 9.00 9.04 -28.50
N LEU A 221 9.87 9.04 -29.49
CA LEU A 221 10.47 10.26 -30.01
C LEU A 221 9.45 11.05 -30.86
N GLN A 222 9.50 12.36 -30.76
CA GLN A 222 8.80 13.28 -31.66
C GLN A 222 9.31 13.04 -33.08
N CYS A 223 8.40 12.83 -34.03
CA CYS A 223 8.78 12.90 -35.43
C CYS A 223 9.17 14.35 -35.73
N SER A 224 10.46 14.61 -35.97
CA SER A 224 10.90 15.87 -36.54
C SER A 224 10.20 16.04 -37.88
N THR A 225 9.19 16.92 -37.95
CA THR A 225 8.63 17.39 -39.22
C THR A 225 9.78 18.07 -39.96
N SER A 226 10.32 17.36 -40.95
CA SER A 226 11.27 17.92 -41.91
C SER A 226 10.56 18.89 -42.85
#